data_AF-R5TSD6-F1
#
_entry.id   AF-R5TSD6-F1
#
_cell.length_a   1.000
_cell.length_b   1.000
_cell.length_c   1.000
_cell.angle_alpha   90.00
_cell.angle_beta   90.00
_cell.angle_gamma   90.00
#
_symmetry.space_group_name_H-M   'P 1'
#
loop_
_entity.id
_entity.type
_entity.pdbx_description
1 polymer ?
#
loop_
_entity_poly.entity_id
_entity_poly.type
_entity_poly.pdbx_seq_one_letter_code
_entity_poly.pdbx_strand_id
1 'polypeptide(L)' 'MDYKGVVTAEAEEDLNQFVQYLLFAKKNKQAVKNVLDDFEDTIKKLKNVASSLKVCDNPRLQSFGYRRINFQLKS' A
#
# COMPACT_ATOMS: atom_id res chain seq x y z
N MET A 1 -10.16 14.95 -7.22
CA MET A 1 -8.93 14.95 -8.02
C MET A 1 -8.80 13.58 -8.67
N ASP A 2 -8.16 13.47 -9.83
CA ASP A 2 -7.89 12.18 -10.49
C ASP A 2 -6.38 12.04 -10.67
N TYR A 3 -5.69 11.67 -9.60
CA TYR A 3 -4.24 11.48 -9.65
C TYR A 3 -3.87 10.21 -10.40
N LYS A 4 -2.83 10.25 -11.23
CA LYS A 4 -2.22 9.05 -11.81
C LYS A 4 -1.48 8.27 -10.71
N GLY A 5 -1.87 7.02 -10.47
CA GLY A 5 -1.12 6.10 -9.62
C GLY A 5 0.14 5.61 -10.33
N VAL A 6 1.28 5.71 -9.66
CA VAL A 6 2.55 5.13 -10.10
C VAL A 6 3.09 4.30 -8.95
N VAL A 7 3.45 3.05 -9.23
CA VAL A 7 4.09 2.13 -8.28
C VAL A 7 5.57 2.08 -8.64
N THR A 8 6.45 2.31 -7.67
CA THR A 8 7.90 2.23 -7.91
C THR A 8 8.35 0.77 -7.93
N ALA A 9 9.51 0.51 -8.53
CA ALA A 9 10.05 -0.85 -8.59
C ALA A 9 10.29 -1.43 -7.18
N GLU A 10 10.74 -0.59 -6.24
CA GLU A 10 10.95 -1.01 -4.85
C GLU A 10 9.63 -1.38 -4.17
N ALA A 11 8.55 -0.61 -4.41
CA ALA A 11 7.25 -0.91 -3.84
C ALA A 11 6.62 -2.19 -4.42
N GLU A 12 6.88 -2.48 -5.69
CA GLU A 12 6.48 -3.74 -6.33
C GLU A 12 7.26 -4.93 -5.76
N GLU A 13 8.57 -4.77 -5.55
CA GLU A 13 9.41 -5.80 -4.92
C GLU A 13 8.96 -6.08 -3.48
N ASP A 14 8.70 -5.05 -2.68
CA ASP A 14 8.17 -5.17 -1.32
C ASP A 14 6.85 -5.98 -1.31
N LEU A 15 5.91 -5.64 -2.20
CA LEU A 15 4.63 -6.37 -2.32
C LEU A 15 4.86 -7.85 -2.68
N ASN A 16 5.75 -8.12 -3.62
CA ASN A 16 6.09 -9.48 -4.02
C ASN A 16 6.69 -10.30 -2.87
N GLN A 17 7.57 -9.69 -2.06
CA GLN A 17 8.13 -10.34 -0.87
C GLN A 17 7.04 -10.67 0.16
N PHE A 18 6.09 -9.77 0.42
CA PHE A 18 4.96 -10.04 1.30
C PHE A 18 4.06 -11.17 0.78
N VAL A 19 3.75 -11.17 -0.51
CA VAL A 19 2.95 -12.22 -1.16
C VAL A 19 3.65 -13.59 -1.05
N GLN A 20 4.95 -13.66 -1.35
CA GLN A 20 5.72 -14.89 -1.23
C GLN A 20 5.77 -15.39 0.21
N TYR A 21 5.98 -14.49 1.19
CA TYR A 21 5.97 -14.86 2.59
C TYR A 21 4.62 -15.44 3.03
N LEU A 22 3.50 -14.81 2.65
CA LEU A 22 2.17 -15.29 2.97
C LEU A 22 1.86 -16.64 2.30
N LEU A 23 2.31 -16.81 1.05
CA LEU A 23 2.06 -18.02 0.27
C LEU A 23 2.89 -19.21 0.75
N PHE A 24 4.19 -19.02 1.00
CA PHE A 24 5.11 -20.13 1.27
C PHE A 24 5.37 -20.34 2.76
N ALA A 25 5.65 -19.27 3.51
CA ALA A 25 5.97 -19.38 4.93
C ALA A 25 4.68 -19.52 5.77
N LYS A 26 3.64 -18.74 5.45
CA LYS A 26 2.35 -18.82 6.17
C LYS A 26 1.35 -19.79 5.55
N LYS A 27 1.56 -20.22 4.31
CA LYS A 27 0.64 -21.12 3.57
C LYS A 27 -0.80 -20.61 3.53
N ASN A 28 -0.98 -19.29 3.59
CA ASN A 28 -2.29 -18.66 3.70
C ASN A 28 -2.68 -17.97 2.39
N LYS A 29 -3.31 -18.74 1.50
CA LYS A 29 -3.77 -18.25 0.19
C LYS A 29 -4.83 -17.15 0.31
N GLN A 30 -5.68 -17.20 1.35
CA GLN A 30 -6.69 -16.17 1.56
C GLN A 30 -6.03 -14.84 1.94
N ALA A 31 -5.02 -14.86 2.79
CA ALA A 31 -4.25 -13.65 3.13
C ALA A 31 -3.54 -13.06 1.91
N VAL A 32 -2.99 -13.89 1.02
CA VAL A 32 -2.44 -13.42 -0.26
C VAL A 32 -3.48 -12.67 -1.07
N LYS A 33 -4.67 -13.26 -1.24
CA LYS A 33 -5.78 -12.61 -1.95
C LYS A 33 -6.16 -11.29 -1.29
N ASN A 34 -6.34 -11.28 0.03
CA ASN A 34 -6.74 -10.09 0.77
C ASN A 34 -5.73 -8.94 0.64
N VAL A 35 -4.42 -9.25 0.64
CA VAL A 35 -3.37 -8.23 0.44
C VAL A 35 -3.39 -7.66 -0.97
N LEU A 36 -3.56 -8.51 -2.00
CA LEU A 36 -3.61 -8.07 -3.39
C LEU A 36 -4.87 -7.22 -3.67
N ASP A 37 -6.03 -7.67 -3.21
CA ASP A 37 -7.30 -6.95 -3.38
C ASP A 37 -7.23 -5.57 -2.70
N ASP A 38 -6.69 -5.50 -1.48
CA ASP A 38 -6.55 -4.25 -0.73
C ASP A 38 -5.50 -3.30 -1.34
N PHE A 39 -4.42 -3.84 -1.90
CA PHE A 39 -3.44 -3.05 -2.65
C PHE A 39 -4.11 -2.34 -3.84
N GLU A 40 -4.88 -3.07 -4.66
CA GLU A 40 -5.59 -2.50 -5.79
C GLU A 40 -6.62 -1.43 -5.36
N ASP A 41 -7.38 -1.72 -4.32
CA ASP A 41 -8.38 -0.80 -3.78
C ASP A 41 -7.74 0.46 -3.18
N THR A 42 -6.58 0.30 -2.53
CA THR A 42 -5.77 1.41 -2.02
C THR A 42 -5.31 2.32 -3.17
N ILE A 43 -4.82 1.76 -4.27
CA ILE A 43 -4.42 2.55 -5.46
C ILE A 43 -5.61 3.32 -6.03
N LYS A 44 -6.78 2.68 -6.17
CA LYS A 44 -8.02 3.35 -6.64
C LYS A 44 -8.43 4.50 -5.72
N LYS A 45 -8.37 4.27 -4.41
CA LYS A 45 -8.71 5.28 -3.39
C LYS A 45 -7.76 6.48 -3.43
N LEU A 46 -6.46 6.23 -3.55
CA LEU A 46 -5.43 7.27 -3.60
C LEU A 46 -5.63 8.27 -4.72
N LYS A 47 -6.18 7.85 -5.87
CA LYS A 47 -6.51 8.76 -6.98
C LYS A 47 -7.35 9.95 -6.53
N ASN A 48 -8.20 9.76 -5.53
CA ASN A 48 -9.15 10.76 -5.05
C ASN A 48 -8.72 11.43 -3.73
N VAL A 49 -8.05 10.70 -2.84
CA VAL A 49 -7.81 11.16 -1.45
C VAL A 49 -6.35 11.47 -1.12
N ALA A 50 -5.41 11.31 -2.06
CA ALA A 50 -3.97 11.45 -1.75
C ALA A 50 -3.61 12.78 -1.05
N SER A 51 -4.22 13.89 -1.45
CA SER A 51 -3.95 15.22 -0.87
C SER A 51 -4.59 15.44 0.51
N SER A 52 -5.58 14.64 0.91
CA SER A 52 -6.22 14.74 2.23
C SER A 52 -5.58 13.83 3.28
N LEU A 53 -4.70 12.91 2.89
CA LEU A 53 -4.01 12.02 3.83
C LEU A 53 -3.08 12.81 4.77
N LYS A 54 -3.00 12.42 6.04
CA LYS A 54 -2.07 13.04 6.99
C LYS A 54 -0.61 12.86 6.52
N VAL A 55 0.18 13.92 6.60
CA VAL A 55 1.63 13.83 6.45
C VAL A 55 2.22 12.96 7.56
N CYS A 56 3.33 12.28 7.26
CA CYS A 56 4.00 11.44 8.24
C CYS A 56 4.46 12.24 9.46
N ASP A 57 4.40 11.64 10.65
CA ASP A 57 4.82 12.28 11.91
C ASP A 57 6.34 12.38 12.05
N ASN A 58 7.10 11.57 11.32
CA ASN A 58 8.56 11.64 11.30
C ASN A 58 9.01 12.96 10.63
N PRO A 59 9.80 13.83 11.30
CA PRO A 59 10.13 15.17 10.78
C PRO A 59 10.81 15.15 9.40
N ARG A 60 11.69 14.17 9.16
CA ARG A 60 12.38 14.03 7.87
C ARG A 60 11.41 13.65 6.76
N LEU A 61 10.48 12.72 7.02
CA LEU A 61 9.48 12.33 6.02
C LEU A 61 8.46 13.45 5.78
N GLN A 62 8.09 14.17 6.84
CA GLN A 62 7.22 15.32 6.78
C GLN A 62 7.80 16.44 5.90
N SER A 63 9.10 16.73 6.03
CA SER A 63 9.75 17.78 5.21
C SER A 63 9.76 17.46 3.70
N PHE A 64 9.69 16.18 3.34
CA PHE A 64 9.54 15.74 1.94
C PHE A 64 8.07 15.58 1.51
N GLY A 65 7.11 15.85 2.40
CA GLY A 65 5.68 15.76 2.10
C GLY A 65 5.13 14.33 2.01
N TYR A 66 5.87 13.33 2.51
CA TYR A 66 5.38 11.95 2.52
C TYR A 66 4.12 11.82 3.37
N ARG A 67 3.19 10.99 2.90
CA ARG A 67 1.91 10.69 3.52
C ARG A 67 1.77 9.19 3.71
N ARG A 68 0.98 8.80 4.70
CA ARG A 68 0.74 7.38 5.01
C ARG A 68 -0.72 7.02 4.78
N ILE A 69 -0.91 5.83 4.22
CA ILE A 69 -2.19 5.13 4.20
C ILE A 69 -1.96 3.73 4.76
N ASN A 70 -2.95 3.20 5.49
CA ASN A 70 -2.93 1.82 5.95
C ASN A 70 -3.83 0.99 5.05
N PHE A 71 -3.40 -0.24 4.78
CA PHE A 71 -4.22 -1.27 4.16
C PHE A 71 -5.38 -1.60 5.11
N GLN A 72 -6.58 -1.76 4.56
CA GLN A 72 -7.79 -2.06 5.32
C GLN A 72 -7.96 -3.55 5.66
N LEU A 73 -7.01 -4.42 5.27
CA LEU A 73 -6.95 -5.88 5.35
C LEU A 73 -8.19 -6.48 6.02
N LYS A 74 -9.14 -6.94 5.21
CA LYS A 74 -10.30 -7.67 5.71
C LYS A 74 -9.81 -9.02 6.24
N SER A 75 -10.08 -9.28 7.52
CA SER A 75 -9.79 -10.54 8.22
C SER A 75 -10.79 -11.62 7.86
#